data_AF-A0A0V8CVI4-F1
#
_entry.id   AF-A0A0V8CVI4-F1
#
_cell.length_a   1.000
_cell.length_b   1.000
_cell.length_c   1.000
_cell.angle_alpha   90.00
_cell.angle_beta   90.00
_cell.angle_gamma   90.00
#
_symmetry.space_group_name_H-M   'P 1'
#
loop_
_entity.id
_entity.type
_entity.pdbx_description
1 polymer ?
#
loop_
_entity_poly.entity_id
_entity_poly.type
_entity_poly.pdbx_seq_one_letter_code
_entity_poly.pdbx_strand_id
1 'polypeptide(L)' 'MSLIQNPILPGFNADPSIIRVEDTYYIANSTFEWFPGVRLHESKDLEHWNLLPSPLSTTTLLDMR' A
#
# COMPACT_ATOMS: atom_id res chain seq x y z
N MET A 1 17.31 -15.59 7.54
CA MET A 1 16.47 -14.37 7.62
C MET A 1 17.42 -13.19 7.56
N SER A 2 17.33 -12.38 6.51
CA SER A 2 17.87 -11.02 6.53
C SER A 2 17.14 -10.23 7.62
N LEU A 3 17.84 -9.30 8.24
CA LEU A 3 17.21 -8.35 9.15
C LEU A 3 16.48 -7.32 8.29
N ILE A 4 15.17 -7.14 8.48
CA ILE A 4 14.40 -6.12 7.78
C ILE A 4 14.98 -4.74 8.11
N GLN A 5 15.38 -3.98 7.10
CA GLN A 5 15.86 -2.62 7.26
C GLN A 5 14.71 -1.63 7.08
N ASN A 6 14.44 -0.82 8.11
CA ASN A 6 13.45 0.23 8.03
C ASN A 6 13.98 1.51 7.36
N PRO A 7 13.10 2.29 6.70
CA PRO A 7 11.67 2.01 6.49
C PRO A 7 11.42 1.06 5.31
N ILE A 8 10.52 0.08 5.49
CA ILE A 8 10.12 -0.86 4.43
C ILE A 8 9.37 -0.19 3.26
N LEU A 9 8.71 0.94 3.54
CA LEU A 9 8.03 1.78 2.54
C LEU A 9 8.48 3.24 2.75
N PRO A 10 9.56 3.69 2.11
CA PRO A 10 10.05 5.07 2.23
C PRO A 10 9.10 6.08 1.56
N GLY A 11 9.25 7.36 1.89
CA GLY A 11 8.45 8.44 1.31
C GLY A 11 7.06 8.59 1.92
N PHE A 12 6.11 9.13 1.16
CA PHE A 12 4.75 9.39 1.64
C PHE A 12 3.88 8.13 1.59
N ASN A 13 4.03 7.29 2.63
CA ASN A 13 3.26 6.07 2.87
C ASN A 13 2.73 6.08 4.31
N ALA A 14 1.83 7.03 4.61
CA ALA A 14 1.26 7.19 5.93
C ALA A 14 0.22 6.11 6.25
N ASP A 15 -0.11 5.97 7.54
CA ASP A 15 -1.20 5.14 8.06
C ASP A 15 -1.24 3.69 7.53
N PRO A 16 -0.16 2.90 7.70
CA PRO A 16 -0.13 1.53 7.20
C PRO A 16 -1.18 0.65 7.89
N SER A 17 -2.08 0.07 7.11
CA SER A 17 -3.00 -0.99 7.53
C SER A 17 -2.65 -2.28 6.81
N ILE A 18 -2.35 -3.34 7.56
CA ILE A 18 -1.79 -4.60 7.02
C ILE A 18 -2.72 -5.78 7.26
N ILE A 19 -2.85 -6.63 6.24
CA ILE A 19 -3.48 -7.96 6.34
C ILE A 19 -2.59 -9.03 5.69
N ARG A 20 -2.92 -10.29 5.93
CA ARG A 20 -2.32 -11.44 5.25
C ARG A 20 -3.42 -12.35 4.70
N VAL A 21 -3.25 -12.79 3.46
CA VAL A 21 -4.07 -13.83 2.82
C VAL A 21 -3.12 -14.91 2.31
N GLU A 22 -3.25 -16.13 2.84
CA GLU A 22 -2.37 -17.25 2.51
C GLU A 22 -0.87 -16.95 2.70
N ASP A 23 -0.08 -16.88 1.62
CA ASP A 23 1.36 -16.61 1.61
C ASP A 23 1.70 -15.16 1.27
N THR A 24 0.70 -14.28 1.13
CA THR A 24 0.89 -12.89 0.69
C THR A 24 0.37 -11.90 1.73
N TYR A 25 1.17 -10.88 1.99
CA TYR A 25 0.85 -9.74 2.84
C TYR A 25 0.47 -8.54 1.98
N TYR A 26 -0.47 -7.74 2.46
CA TYR A 26 -0.92 -6.52 1.79
C TYR A 26 -0.91 -5.35 2.76
N ILE A 27 -0.37 -4.21 2.32
CA ILE A 27 -0.44 -2.94 3.07
C ILE A 27 -1.24 -1.93 2.25
N ALA A 28 -2.23 -1.32 2.89
CA ALA A 28 -2.89 -0.12 2.41
C ALA A 28 -2.34 1.12 3.15
N ASN A 29 -2.09 2.20 2.41
CA ASN A 29 -1.68 3.50 2.94
C ASN A 29 -2.66 4.61 2.50
N SER A 30 -2.82 5.63 3.35
CA SER A 30 -3.61 6.82 3.06
C SER A 30 -2.94 7.67 1.96
N THR A 31 -3.76 8.28 1.09
CA THR A 31 -3.32 9.16 -0.01
C THR A 31 -3.90 10.57 0.07
N PHE A 32 -4.83 10.82 0.99
CA PHE A 32 -5.50 12.12 1.17
C PHE A 32 -6.03 12.69 -0.16
N GLU A 33 -5.57 13.87 -0.57
CA GLU A 33 -5.98 14.56 -1.80
C GLU A 33 -5.38 13.99 -3.10
N TRP A 34 -4.51 12.98 -3.02
CA TRP A 34 -3.89 12.37 -4.20
C TRP A 34 -4.78 11.29 -4.83
N PHE A 35 -4.92 11.38 -6.16
CA PHE A 35 -5.64 10.42 -6.99
C PHE A 35 -4.67 9.73 -7.97
N PRO A 36 -4.77 8.40 -8.20
CA PRO A 36 -5.75 7.46 -7.65
C PRO A 36 -5.56 7.21 -6.15
N GLY A 37 -6.67 6.96 -5.45
CA GLY A 37 -6.72 6.92 -3.99
C GLY A 37 -6.41 5.54 -3.39
N VAL A 38 -5.90 5.56 -2.15
CA VAL A 38 -5.38 4.40 -1.40
C VAL A 38 -4.22 3.74 -2.14
N ARG A 39 -3.03 3.75 -1.54
CA ARG A 39 -1.88 3.03 -2.10
C ARG A 39 -1.86 1.61 -1.56
N LEU A 40 -1.71 0.62 -2.43
CA LEU A 40 -1.70 -0.79 -2.07
C LEU A 40 -0.34 -1.41 -2.44
N HIS A 41 0.26 -2.16 -1.51
CA HIS A 41 1.47 -2.92 -1.76
C HIS A 41 1.27 -4.38 -1.36
N GLU A 42 2.01 -5.28 -2.02
CA GLU A 42 2.08 -6.70 -1.64
C GLU A 42 3.50 -7.15 -1.37
N SER A 43 3.64 -8.15 -0.49
CA SER A 43 4.92 -8.78 -0.15
C SER A 43 4.71 -10.23 0.23
N LYS A 44 5.71 -11.09 0.00
CA LYS A 44 5.75 -12.46 0.53
C LYS A 44 6.69 -12.63 1.72
N ASP A 45 7.53 -11.63 1.99
CA ASP A 45 8.62 -11.71 2.97
C ASP A 45 8.64 -10.57 4.00
N LEU A 46 7.70 -9.63 3.91
CA LEU A 46 7.59 -8.40 4.73
C LEU A 46 8.73 -7.38 4.52
N GLU A 47 9.72 -7.69 3.69
CA GLU A 47 10.89 -6.85 3.42
C GLU A 47 10.74 -6.13 2.07
N HIS A 48 10.43 -6.89 1.03
CA HIS A 48 10.31 -6.39 -0.34
C HIS A 48 8.83 -6.21 -0.69
N TRP A 49 8.48 -5.00 -1.08
CA TRP A 49 7.10 -4.60 -1.35
C TRP A 49 6.95 -4.15 -2.80
N ASN A 50 5.99 -4.76 -3.51
CA ASN A 50 5.62 -4.37 -4.86
C ASN A 50 4.37 -3.50 -4.81
N LEU A 51 4.34 -2.43 -5.62
CA LEU A 51 3.18 -1.57 -5.76
C LEU A 51 2.09 -2.27 -6.60
N LEU A 52 0.86 -2.27 -6.10
CA LEU A 52 -0.32 -2.73 -6.81
C LEU A 52 -1.16 -1.56 -7.34
N PRO A 53 -2.06 -1.79 -8.31
CA PRO A 53 -3.02 -0.78 -8.74
C PRO A 53 -3.86 -0.27 -7.57
N SER A 54 -4.00 1.05 -7.48
CA SER A 54 -4.85 1.69 -6.48
C SER A 54 -6.33 1.30 -6.66
N PRO A 55 -7.04 0.91 -5.59
CA PRO A 55 -8.43 0.49 -5.69
C PRO A 55 -9.38 1.67 -5.99
N LEU A 56 -9.06 2.89 -5.53
CA LEU A 56 -9.87 4.07 -5.82
C LEU A 56 -9.36 4.81 -7.05
N SER A 57 -9.47 4.16 -8.21
CA SER A 57 -8.88 4.61 -9.49
C SER A 57 -9.88 5.19 -10.49
N THR A 58 -11.15 5.34 -10.11
CA THR A 58 -12.19 5.95 -10.96
C THR A 58 -13.02 6.95 -10.17
N THR A 59 -13.64 7.90 -10.87
CA THR A 59 -14.53 8.90 -10.27
C THR A 59 -15.81 8.31 -9.68
N THR A 60 -16.22 7.11 -10.11
CA THR A 60 -17.33 6.38 -9.48
C THR A 60 -16.97 5.89 -8.08
N LEU A 61 -15.70 5.57 -7.83
CA LEU A 61 -15.22 5.08 -6.54
C LEU A 61 -14.70 6.21 -5.64
N LEU A 62 -14.17 7.27 -6.23
CA LEU A 62 -13.66 8.45 -5.52
C LEU A 62 -13.74 9.69 -6.43
N ASP A 63 -14.77 10.53 -6.23
CA ASP A 63 -14.86 11.85 -6.87
C ASP A 63 -14.22 12.90 -5.95
N MET A 64 -13.22 13.62 -6.47
CA MET A 64 -12.43 14.60 -5.71
C MET A 64 -12.73 16.06 -6.12
N ARG A 65 -13.79 16.28 -6.90
CA ARG A 65 -14.25 17.60 -7.32
C ARG A 65 -15.09 18.30 -6.26
#